data_AF-A0A450TU30-F1
#
_entry.id   AF-A0A450TU30-F1
#
_cell.length_a   1.000
_cell.length_b   1.000
_cell.length_c   1.000
_cell.angle_alpha   90.00
_cell.angle_beta   90.00
_cell.angle_gamma   90.00
#
_symmetry.space_group_name_H-M   'P 1'
#
loop_
_entity.id
_entity.type
_entity.pdbx_description
1 polymer ?
#
loop_
_entity_poly.entity_id
_entity_poly.type
_entity_poly.pdbx_seq_one_letter_code
_entity_poly.pdbx_strand_id
1 'polypeptide(L)'
;MNLQQIESEALHLPESERAELAQKLFDSLDAGAEPDGVSVQWLLEAQRRARELDNGIVRPVTSEEVARKARVLDTDFLHGLEGTLSEWESEIDEEAWREL
;
A
#
# COMPACT_ATOMS: atom_id res chain seq x y z
N MET A 1 16.40 2.73 -21.17
CA MET A 1 15.44 1.98 -20.35
C MET A 1 14.11 2.67 -20.39
N ASN A 2 13.06 1.93 -20.72
CA ASN A 2 11.66 2.34 -20.53
C ASN A 2 11.05 1.60 -19.34
N LEU A 3 9.82 1.95 -18.95
CA LEU A 3 9.16 1.35 -17.79
C LEU A 3 8.98 -0.17 -17.93
N GLN A 4 8.59 -0.63 -19.12
CA GLN A 4 8.40 -2.06 -19.41
C GLN A 4 9.69 -2.88 -19.28
N GLN A 5 10.83 -2.31 -19.66
CA GLN A 5 12.13 -2.95 -19.48
C GLN A 5 12.51 -3.06 -18.01
N ILE A 6 12.27 -1.99 -17.22
CA ILE A 6 12.53 -1.98 -15.77
C ILE A 6 11.66 -3.01 -15.05
N GLU A 7 10.37 -3.04 -15.38
CA GLU A 7 9.41 -3.99 -14.82
C GLU A 7 9.82 -5.43 -15.14
N SER A 8 10.12 -5.72 -16.41
CA SER A 8 10.58 -7.04 -16.82
C SER A 8 11.85 -7.45 -16.08
N GLU A 9 12.88 -6.61 -16.04
CA GLU A 9 14.13 -6.91 -15.34
C GLU A 9 13.92 -7.12 -13.83
N ALA A 10 13.05 -6.33 -13.19
CA ALA A 10 12.72 -6.50 -11.78
C ALA A 10 12.01 -7.83 -11.50
N LEU A 11 11.11 -8.26 -12.38
CA LEU A 11 10.37 -9.51 -12.21
C LEU A 11 11.27 -10.75 -12.35
N HIS A 12 12.37 -10.65 -13.11
CA HIS A 12 13.35 -11.74 -13.24
C HIS A 12 14.26 -11.92 -12.01
N LEU A 13 14.25 -10.98 -11.06
CA LEU A 13 15.03 -11.12 -9.83
C LEU A 13 14.45 -12.24 -8.94
N PRO A 14 15.29 -12.87 -8.10
CA PRO A 14 14.82 -13.73 -7.01
C PRO A 14 13.84 -13.01 -6.09
N GLU A 15 12.91 -13.75 -5.47
CA GLU A 15 11.85 -13.19 -4.61
C GLU A 15 12.38 -12.23 -3.53
N SER A 16 13.47 -12.61 -2.85
CA SER A 16 14.10 -11.78 -1.81
C SER A 16 14.62 -10.45 -2.34
N GLU A 17 15.19 -10.45 -3.55
CA GLU A 17 15.73 -9.26 -4.20
C GLU A 17 14.60 -8.37 -4.73
N ARG A 18 13.51 -8.96 -5.23
CA ARG A 18 12.28 -8.22 -5.59
C ARG A 18 11.67 -7.53 -4.38
N ALA A 19 11.55 -8.22 -3.25
CA ALA A 19 11.02 -7.64 -2.02
C ALA A 19 11.88 -6.46 -1.53
N GLU A 20 13.21 -6.62 -1.58
CA GLU A 20 14.14 -5.53 -1.23
C GLU A 20 14.02 -4.34 -2.20
N LEU A 21 13.90 -4.60 -3.50
CA LEU A 21 13.70 -3.55 -4.50
C LEU A 21 12.37 -2.82 -4.31
N ALA A 22 11.29 -3.53 -4.03
CA ALA A 22 9.97 -2.96 -3.76
C ALA A 22 10.02 -2.01 -2.55
N GLN A 23 10.68 -2.41 -1.46
CA GLN A 23 10.86 -1.55 -0.27
C GLN A 23 11.65 -0.28 -0.62
N LYS A 24 12.76 -0.40 -1.35
CA LYS A 24 13.57 0.77 -1.75
C LYS A 24 12.78 1.74 -2.63
N LEU A 25 11.96 1.22 -3.55
CA LEU A 25 11.09 2.05 -4.39
C LEU A 25 10.03 2.74 -3.55
N PHE A 26 9.42 2.03 -2.59
CA PHE A 26 8.46 2.62 -1.66
C PHE A 26 9.09 3.75 -0.84
N ASP A 27 10.26 3.51 -0.22
CA ASP A 27 10.99 4.53 0.54
C ASP A 27 11.35 5.75 -0.31
N SER A 28 11.61 5.55 -1.61
CA SER A 28 11.91 6.65 -2.55
C SER A 28 10.71 7.58 -2.80
N LEU A 29 9.49 7.05 -2.69
CA LEU A 29 8.26 7.85 -2.80
C LEU A 29 8.09 8.74 -1.56
N ASP A 30 8.46 8.22 -0.38
CA ASP A 30 8.41 8.94 0.88
C ASP A 30 9.55 9.95 1.03
N ALA A 31 10.70 9.72 0.39
CA ALA A 31 11.86 10.62 0.44
C ALA A 31 11.60 12.02 -0.15
N GLY A 32 10.58 12.17 -1.01
CA GLY A 32 10.13 13.45 -1.55
C GLY A 32 9.09 14.17 -0.69
N ALA A 33 8.54 13.52 0.33
CA ALA A 33 7.67 14.16 1.30
C ALA A 33 8.53 15.00 2.25
N GLU A 34 8.10 16.24 2.53
CA GLU A 34 8.76 17.06 3.54
C GLU A 34 8.83 16.28 4.86
N PRO A 35 10.03 15.94 5.38
CA PRO A 35 10.19 14.95 6.45
C PRO A 35 9.45 15.31 7.74
N ASP A 36 9.11 16.60 7.93
CA ASP A 36 8.41 17.11 9.11
C ASP A 36 7.15 17.93 8.77
N GLY A 37 6.78 17.99 7.48
CA GLY A 37 5.72 18.87 7.00
C GLY A 37 4.36 18.21 7.03
N VAL A 38 3.62 18.29 8.15
CA VAL A 38 2.18 18.08 8.10
C VAL A 38 1.61 19.12 7.13
N SER A 39 1.16 18.68 5.96
CA SER A 39 0.58 19.58 4.96
C SER A 39 -0.45 20.48 5.63
N VAL A 40 -0.43 21.77 5.30
CA VAL A 40 -1.41 22.75 5.80
C VAL A 40 -2.85 22.23 5.64
N GLN A 41 -3.10 21.44 4.59
CA GLN A 41 -4.41 20.81 4.36
C GLN A 41 -4.79 19.80 5.44
N TRP A 42 -3.84 18.98 5.91
CA TRP A 42 -4.06 18.06 7.02
C TRP A 42 -4.29 18.79 8.34
N LEU A 43 -3.59 19.90 8.60
CA LEU A 43 -3.82 20.72 9.79
C LEU A 43 -5.23 21.36 9.78
N LEU A 44 -5.67 21.85 8.63
CA LEU A 44 -7.01 22.41 8.44
C LEU A 44 -8.09 21.34 8.65
N GLU A 45 -7.89 20.14 8.10
CA GLU A 45 -8.82 19.02 8.27
C GLU A 45 -8.88 18.56 9.74
N ALA A 46 -7.74 18.47 10.42
CA ALA A 46 -7.69 18.12 11.84
C ALA A 46 -8.46 19.13 12.71
N GLN A 47 -8.28 20.44 12.46
CA GLN A 47 -9.07 21.47 13.14
C GLN A 47 -10.56 21.38 12.82
N ARG A 48 -10.93 21.10 11.57
CA ARG A 48 -12.33 20.92 11.19
C ARG A 48 -12.98 19.77 11.95
N ARG A 49 -12.33 18.60 11.98
CA ARG A 49 -12.85 17.41 12.68
C ARG A 49 -12.93 17.58 14.19
N ALA A 50 -11.96 18.27 14.79
CA ALA A 50 -12.03 18.60 16.21
C ALA A 50 -13.28 19.44 16.53
N ARG A 51 -13.56 20.49 15.72
CA ARG A 51 -14.77 21.30 15.88
C ARG A 51 -16.05 20.52 15.64
N GLU A 52 -16.06 19.60 14.67
CA GLU A 52 -17.22 18.74 14.42
C GLU A 52 -17.53 17.84 15.62
N LEU A 53 -16.50 17.31 16.29
CA LEU A 53 -16.65 16.53 17.52
C LEU A 53 -17.12 17.40 18.68
N ASP A 54 -16.45 18.53 18.93
CA ASP A 54 -16.77 19.44 20.04
C ASP A 54 -18.20 19.99 19.96
N ASN A 55 -18.67 20.27 18.74
CA ASN A 55 -20.03 20.76 18.49
C ASN A 55 -21.08 19.65 18.37
N GLY A 56 -20.69 18.37 18.48
CA GLY A 56 -21.60 17.23 18.34
C GLY A 56 -22.20 17.07 16.93
N ILE A 57 -21.55 17.61 15.90
CA ILE A 57 -21.96 17.47 14.49
C ILE A 57 -21.80 16.01 14.05
N VAL A 58 -20.78 15.33 14.57
CA VAL A 58 -20.50 13.91 14.31
C VAL A 58 -20.60 13.10 15.59
N ARG A 59 -21.02 11.84 15.46
CA ARG A 59 -21.08 10.90 16.58
C ARG A 59 -19.78 10.10 16.68
N PRO A 60 -19.04 10.17 17.81
CA PRO A 60 -17.85 9.33 17.99
C PRO A 60 -18.24 7.85 18.12
N VAL A 61 -17.33 7.00 17.68
CA VAL A 61 -17.37 5.54 17.86
C VAL A 61 -16.34 5.15 18.92
N THR A 62 -16.51 4.00 19.57
CA THR A 62 -15.56 3.58 20.61
C THR A 62 -14.26 3.06 19.99
N SER A 63 -13.18 3.09 20.77
CA SER A 63 -11.88 2.52 20.39
C SER A 63 -11.99 1.06 19.94
N GLU A 64 -12.83 0.27 20.60
CA GLU A 64 -13.04 -1.15 20.31
C GLU A 64 -13.70 -1.35 18.94
N GLU A 65 -14.67 -0.49 18.60
CA GLU A 65 -15.31 -0.52 17.29
C GLU A 65 -14.34 -0.13 16.17
N VAL A 66 -13.49 0.87 16.40
CA VAL A 66 -12.43 1.26 15.46
C VAL A 66 -11.45 0.10 15.27
N ALA A 67 -10.93 -0.48 16.36
CA ALA A 67 -9.97 -1.57 16.31
C ALA A 67 -10.54 -2.82 15.62
N ARG A 68 -11.82 -3.13 15.88
CA ARG A 68 -12.51 -4.25 15.21
C ARG A 68 -12.62 -4.03 13.70
N LYS A 69 -12.99 -2.82 13.26
CA LYS A 69 -13.09 -2.50 11.82
C LYS A 69 -11.72 -2.51 11.14
N ALA A 70 -10.69 -1.96 11.80
CA ALA A 70 -9.33 -1.94 11.27
C ALA A 70 -8.77 -3.35 11.03
N ARG A 71 -8.96 -4.28 11.97
CA ARG A 71 -8.53 -5.68 11.80
C ARG A 71 -9.18 -6.37 10.60
N VAL A 72 -10.45 -6.10 10.34
CA VAL A 72 -11.15 -6.66 9.18
C VAL A 72 -10.54 -6.12 7.89
N LEU A 73 -10.30 -4.80 7.80
CA LEU A 73 -9.67 -4.19 6.63
C LEU A 73 -8.26 -4.74 6.37
N ASP A 74 -7.46 -4.94 7.42
CA ASP A 74 -6.12 -5.53 7.32
C ASP A 74 -6.18 -6.97 6.78
N THR A 75 -7.13 -7.77 7.28
CA THR A 75 -7.34 -9.14 6.82
C THR A 75 -7.83 -9.18 5.37
N ASP A 76 -8.77 -8.32 5.01
CA ASP A 76 -9.29 -8.20 3.63
C ASP A 76 -8.20 -7.73 2.65
N PHE A 77 -7.33 -6.81 3.08
CA PHE A 77 -6.17 -6.38 2.30
C PHE A 77 -5.19 -7.54 2.06
N LEU A 78 -4.86 -8.31 3.10
CA LEU A 78 -3.98 -9.47 3.00
C LEU A 78 -4.57 -10.55 2.07
N HIS A 79 -5.86 -10.86 2.18
CA HIS A 79 -6.52 -11.80 1.27
C HIS A 79 -6.62 -11.28 -0.18
N GLY A 80 -6.77 -9.97 -0.36
CA GLY A 80 -6.70 -9.35 -1.68
C GLY A 80 -5.32 -9.52 -2.32
N LEU A 81 -4.25 -9.51 -1.52
CA LEU A 81 -2.90 -9.75 -2.00
C LEU A 81 -2.61 -11.23 -2.31
N GLU A 82 -3.17 -12.18 -1.54
CA GLU A 82 -2.99 -13.62 -1.80
C GLU A 82 -3.45 -14.02 -3.22
N GLY A 83 -4.55 -13.45 -3.72
CA GLY A 83 -5.01 -13.68 -5.10
C GLY A 83 -4.09 -13.06 -6.16
N THR A 84 -3.58 -11.86 -5.91
CA THR A 84 -2.66 -11.16 -6.84
C THR A 84 -1.24 -11.71 -6.82
N LEU A 85 -0.81 -12.42 -5.77
CA LEU A 85 0.49 -13.09 -5.70
C LEU A 85 0.46 -14.44 -6.42
N SER A 86 -0.66 -15.15 -6.39
CA SER A 86 -0.83 -16.43 -7.10
C SER A 86 -0.97 -16.30 -8.62
N GLU A 87 -1.35 -15.12 -9.12
CA GLU A 87 -1.47 -14.86 -10.56
C GLU A 87 -0.10 -14.83 -11.27
N TRP A 88 1.01 -14.74 -10.53
CA TRP A 88 2.39 -14.78 -11.04
C TRP A 88 3.06 -16.16 -10.92
N GLU A 89 2.35 -17.15 -10.38
CA GLU A 89 2.82 -18.54 -10.20
C GLU A 89 2.03 -19.52 -11.09
N SER A 90 1.33 -19.05 -12.11
CA SER A 90 0.57 -19.95 -12.98
C SER A 90 1.53 -20.77 -13.87
N GLU A 91 1.26 -22.07 -14.03
CA GLU A 91 2.01 -22.92 -14.98
C GLU A 91 1.95 -22.39 -16.44
N ILE A 92 0.96 -21.54 -16.74
CA ILE A 92 0.82 -20.87 -18.04
C ILE A 92 1.96 -19.87 -18.26
N ASP A 93 2.45 -19.22 -17.20
CA ASP A 93 3.61 -18.33 -17.27
C ASP A 93 4.91 -19.13 -17.43
N GLU A 94 5.06 -20.29 -16.78
CA GLU A 94 6.22 -21.19 -17.00
C GLU A 94 6.36 -21.69 -18.44
N GLU A 95 5.23 -21.97 -19.12
CA GLU A 95 5.23 -22.53 -20.48
C GLU A 95 5.60 -21.49 -21.54
N ALA A 96 5.28 -20.21 -21.31
CA ALA A 96 5.70 -19.09 -22.15
C ALA A 96 7.23 -18.85 -22.14
N TRP A 97 7.94 -19.31 -21.11
CA TRP A 97 9.40 -19.19 -20.98
C TRP A 97 10.19 -20.35 -21.58
N ARG A 98 9.55 -21.45 -21.99
CA ARG A 98 10.25 -22.60 -22.61
C ARG A 98 10.49 -22.47 -24.11
N GLU A 99 9.88 -21.49 -24.77
CA GLU A 99 10.01 -21.26 -26.22
C GLU A 99 10.90 -20.04 -26.59
N LEU A 100 11.60 -19.45 -25.62
CA LEU A 100 12.65 -18.43 -25.82
C LEU A 100 14.04 -18.98 -25.48
#